data_AF-A0AAP6RLS2-F1
#
_entry.id   AF-A0AAP6RLS2-F1
#
_cell.length_a   1.000
_cell.length_b   1.000
_cell.length_c   1.000
_cell.angle_alpha   90.00
_cell.angle_beta   90.00
_cell.angle_gamma   90.00
#
_symmetry.space_group_name_H-M   'P 1'
#
loop_
_entity.id
_entity.type
_entity.pdbx_description
1 polymer ?
#
loop_
_entity_poly.entity_id
_entity_poly.type
_entity_poly.pdbx_seq_one_letter_code
_entity_poly.pdbx_strand_id
1 'polypeptide(L)'
;PLMILGLAVMGFAELFIDPVAMSQITRIEIPSVTGVLTGIYMLLSGAIANYLAGVIADQTSQSAFDASGAINYAINAYIDVFDQITWGALACVALVLLIWLYQSLKFRNRPLAVES
;
A
#
# COMPACT_ATOMS: atom_id res chain seq x y z
N PRO A 1 4.06 -0.45 24.14
CA PRO A 1 2.59 -0.47 23.88
C PRO A 1 2.23 0.08 22.49
N LEU A 2 2.75 1.25 22.09
CA LEU A 2 2.45 1.87 20.79
C LEU A 2 2.86 1.01 19.57
N MET A 3 4.04 0.38 19.60
CA MET A 3 4.50 -0.48 18.50
C MET A 3 3.55 -1.65 18.22
N ILE A 4 3.03 -2.30 19.28
CA ILE A 4 2.09 -3.43 19.14
C ILE A 4 0.77 -2.95 18.54
N LEU A 5 0.29 -1.77 18.96
CA LEU A 5 -0.91 -1.17 18.36
C LEU A 5 -0.67 -0.81 16.89
N GLY A 6 0.50 -0.27 16.54
CA GLY A 6 0.86 0.03 15.16
C GLY A 6 0.83 -1.22 14.27
N LEU A 7 1.48 -2.30 14.71
CA LEU A 7 1.46 -3.58 13.99
C LEU A 7 0.04 -4.17 13.90
N ALA A 8 -0.76 -4.06 14.95
CA ALA A 8 -2.15 -4.52 14.95
C ALA A 8 -3.01 -3.74 13.94
N VAL A 9 -2.83 -2.42 13.83
CA VAL A 9 -3.55 -1.57 12.87
C VAL A 9 -3.08 -1.84 11.43
N MET A 10 -1.78 -2.05 11.22
CA MET A 10 -1.25 -2.44 9.90
C MET A 10 -1.86 -3.77 9.44
N GLY A 11 -1.79 -4.82 10.28
CA GLY A 11 -2.40 -6.11 9.95
C GLY A 11 -3.92 -6.04 9.78
N PHE A 12 -4.60 -5.18 10.54
CA PHE A 12 -6.03 -4.94 10.35
C PHE A 12 -6.33 -4.29 9.00
N ALA A 13 -5.49 -3.36 8.54
CA ALA A 13 -5.66 -2.70 7.25
C ALA A 13 -5.49 -3.67 6.07
N GLU A 14 -4.54 -4.61 6.15
CA GLU A 14 -4.31 -5.62 5.10
C GLU A 14 -5.55 -6.48 4.82
N LEU A 15 -6.33 -6.80 5.87
CA LEU A 15 -7.57 -7.57 5.74
C LEU A 15 -8.63 -6.91 4.83
N PHE A 16 -8.55 -5.60 4.59
CA PHE A 16 -9.51 -4.91 3.72
C PHE A 16 -9.07 -4.86 2.26
N ILE A 17 -7.77 -4.89 1.98
CA ILE A 17 -7.24 -4.66 0.63
C ILE A 17 -7.13 -5.99 -0.15
N ASP A 18 -6.59 -7.03 0.47
CA ASP A 18 -6.34 -8.30 -0.23
C ASP A 18 -7.62 -9.01 -0.71
N PRO A 19 -8.70 -9.10 0.09
CA PRO A 19 -9.94 -9.71 -0.39
C PRO A 19 -10.59 -8.92 -1.53
N VAL A 20 -10.45 -7.58 -1.51
CA VAL A 20 -10.99 -6.72 -2.57
C VAL A 20 -10.23 -6.95 -3.87
N ALA A 21 -8.90 -6.99 -3.84
CA ALA A 21 -8.09 -7.25 -5.04
C ALA A 21 -8.42 -8.62 -5.66
N MET A 22 -8.47 -9.68 -4.85
CA MET A 22 -8.78 -11.02 -5.33
C MET A 22 -10.20 -11.12 -5.89
N SER A 23 -11.19 -10.45 -5.28
CA SER A 23 -12.57 -10.43 -5.80
C SER A 23 -12.69 -9.82 -7.19
N GLN A 24 -11.85 -8.82 -7.51
CA GLN A 24 -11.85 -8.18 -8.83
C GLN A 24 -11.17 -9.07 -9.87
N ILE A 25 -10.09 -9.77 -9.50
CA ILE A 25 -9.38 -10.71 -10.37
C ILE A 25 -10.31 -11.85 -10.79
N THR A 26 -11.04 -12.45 -9.84
CA THR A 26 -11.96 -13.56 -10.13
C THR A 26 -13.20 -13.12 -10.91
N ARG A 27 -13.60 -11.85 -10.81
CA ARG A 27 -14.75 -11.30 -11.55
C ARG A 27 -14.47 -11.11 -13.05
N ILE A 28 -13.21 -11.13 -13.47
CA ILE A 28 -12.83 -11.14 -14.89
C ILE A 28 -12.92 -12.60 -15.37
N GLU A 29 -14.14 -13.02 -15.73
CA GLU A 29 -14.47 -14.40 -16.16
C GLU A 29 -14.01 -14.69 -17.60
N ILE A 30 -12.71 -14.55 -17.88
CA ILE A 30 -12.11 -15.10 -19.10
C ILE A 30 -11.35 -16.38 -18.68
N PRO A 31 -11.86 -17.60 -18.97
CA PRO A 31 -11.38 -18.88 -18.43
C PRO A 31 -9.90 -19.23 -18.66
N SER A 32 -9.16 -18.41 -19.39
CA SER A 32 -7.73 -18.58 -19.67
C SER A 32 -6.82 -17.52 -19.03
N VAL A 33 -7.37 -16.40 -18.52
CA VAL A 33 -6.57 -15.23 -18.12
C VAL A 33 -6.56 -15.02 -16.60
N THR A 34 -7.56 -15.55 -15.88
CA THR A 34 -7.68 -15.39 -14.42
C THR A 34 -6.45 -15.91 -13.67
N GLY A 35 -5.88 -17.07 -14.07
CA GLY A 35 -4.67 -17.61 -13.45
C GLY A 35 -3.41 -16.77 -13.68
N VAL A 36 -3.29 -16.18 -14.88
CA VAL A 36 -2.18 -15.27 -15.22
C VAL A 36 -2.30 -13.96 -14.43
N LEU A 37 -3.52 -13.43 -14.28
CA LEU A 37 -3.77 -12.19 -13.54
C LEU A 37 -3.49 -12.36 -12.04
N THR A 38 -3.87 -13.49 -11.45
CA THR A 38 -3.46 -13.85 -10.08
C THR A 38 -1.94 -13.95 -9.96
N GLY A 39 -1.26 -14.57 -10.93
CA GLY A 39 0.21 -14.67 -10.94
C GLY A 39 0.90 -13.31 -11.01
N ILE A 40 0.42 -12.40 -11.87
CA ILE A 40 0.91 -11.02 -11.96
C ILE A 40 0.67 -10.28 -10.64
N TYR A 41 -0.50 -10.44 -10.03
CA TYR A 41 -0.81 -9.83 -8.73
C TYR A 41 0.16 -10.31 -7.64
N MET A 42 0.40 -11.62 -7.53
CA MET A 42 1.34 -12.17 -6.55
C MET A 42 2.79 -11.76 -6.82
N LEU A 43 3.19 -11.60 -8.09
CA LEU A 43 4.53 -11.11 -8.42
C LEU A 43 4.72 -9.66 -7.97
N LEU A 44 3.74 -8.80 -8.23
CA LEU A 44 3.79 -7.38 -7.85
C LEU A 44 3.66 -7.17 -6.33
N SER A 45 2.60 -7.71 -5.73
CA SER A 45 2.34 -7.56 -4.28
C SER A 45 3.30 -8.37 -3.41
N GLY A 46 3.73 -9.54 -3.87
CA GLY A 46 4.66 -10.39 -3.15
C GLY A 46 6.11 -9.98 -3.42
N ALA A 47 6.62 -10.26 -4.62
CA ALA A 47 8.05 -10.14 -4.88
C ALA A 47 8.54 -8.69 -4.89
N ILE A 48 7.85 -7.80 -5.62
CA ILE A 48 8.30 -6.40 -5.74
C ILE A 48 8.10 -5.64 -4.42
N ALA A 49 6.99 -5.84 -3.73
CA ALA A 49 6.77 -5.17 -2.43
C ALA A 49 7.77 -5.65 -1.37
N ASN A 50 8.08 -6.95 -1.29
CA ASN A 50 9.07 -7.46 -0.35
C ASN A 50 10.50 -6.98 -0.68
N TYR A 51 10.85 -6.87 -1.97
CA TYR A 51 12.10 -6.26 -2.38
C TYR A 51 12.19 -4.80 -1.91
N LEU A 52 11.14 -4.01 -2.12
CA LEU A 52 11.10 -2.61 -1.69
C LEU A 52 11.16 -2.47 -0.17
N ALA A 53 10.52 -3.38 0.57
CA ALA A 53 10.66 -3.46 2.03
C ALA A 53 12.12 -3.68 2.46
N GLY A 54 12.86 -4.52 1.71
CA GLY A 54 14.30 -4.70 1.88
C GLY A 54 15.08 -3.40 1.65
N VAL A 55 14.80 -2.66 0.58
CA VAL A 55 15.45 -1.37 0.29
C VAL A 55 15.20 -0.35 1.42
N ILE A 56 13.99 -0.32 1.99
CA ILE A 56 13.65 0.55 3.12
C ILE A 56 14.39 0.11 4.40
N ALA A 57 14.51 -1.19 4.63
CA ALA A 57 15.29 -1.73 5.75
C ALA A 57 16.79 -1.38 5.61
N ASP A 58 17.32 -1.40 4.40
CA ASP A 58 18.70 -0.98 4.12
C ASP A 58 18.91 0.50 4.42
N GLN A 59 17.96 1.39 4.07
CA GLN A 59 18.03 2.81 4.45
C GLN A 59 18.03 3.00 5.97
N THR A 60 17.22 2.23 6.67
CA THR A 60 17.14 2.27 8.13
C THR A 60 18.47 1.85 8.78
N SER A 61 19.14 0.85 8.21
CA SER A 61 20.39 0.32 8.73
C SER A 61 21.62 1.16 8.35
N GLN A 62 21.74 1.60 7.10
CA GLN A 62 22.87 2.41 6.61
C GLN A 62 22.96 3.76 7.34
N SER A 63 21.82 4.43 7.56
CA SER A 63 21.77 5.68 8.34
C SER A 63 22.16 5.50 9.81
N ALA A 64 22.03 4.28 10.35
CA ALA A 64 22.49 3.94 11.70
C ALA A 64 23.99 3.60 11.77
N PHE A 65 24.60 3.12 10.68
CA PHE A 65 26.00 2.68 10.64
C PHE A 65 27.02 3.80 10.37
N ASP A 66 26.69 4.82 9.57
CA ASP A 66 27.59 5.96 9.28
C ASP A 66 27.96 6.82 10.50
N ALA A 67 27.31 6.57 11.66
CA ALA A 67 27.46 7.34 12.89
C ALA A 67 27.89 6.45 14.07
N SER A 68 29.01 5.75 13.93
CA SER A 68 29.60 4.81 14.89
C SER A 68 29.97 5.45 16.26
N GLY A 69 28.97 5.84 17.08
CA GLY A 69 29.20 6.30 18.45
C GLY A 69 28.00 6.83 19.26
N ALA A 70 26.86 7.18 18.65
CA ALA A 70 25.76 7.82 19.39
C ALA A 70 24.42 7.08 19.21
N ILE A 71 24.01 6.33 20.25
CA ILE A 71 22.72 5.59 20.32
C ILE A 71 21.51 6.50 20.01
N ASN A 72 21.59 7.79 20.37
CA ASN A 72 20.54 8.77 20.10
C ASN A 72 20.33 9.04 18.60
N TYR A 73 21.38 8.94 17.79
CA TYR A 73 21.27 9.16 16.34
C TYR A 73 20.64 7.96 15.63
N ALA A 74 20.96 6.74 16.10
CA ALA A 74 20.34 5.53 15.57
C ALA A 74 18.80 5.56 15.75
N ILE A 75 18.30 5.97 16.93
CA ILE A 75 16.86 6.08 17.19
C ILE A 75 16.21 7.11 16.26
N ASN A 76 16.85 8.26 16.03
CA ASN A 76 16.33 9.29 15.13
C ASN A 76 16.22 8.79 13.68
N ALA A 77 17.19 7.99 13.21
CA ALA A 77 17.12 7.39 11.87
C ALA A 77 15.92 6.45 11.69
N TYR A 78 15.57 5.64 12.70
CA TYR A 78 14.34 4.84 12.66
C TYR A 78 13.09 5.72 12.60
N ILE A 79 13.04 6.77 13.41
CA ILE A 79 11.90 7.69 13.46
C ILE A 79 11.69 8.37 12.10
N ASP A 80 12.77 8.83 11.46
CA ASP A 80 12.71 9.50 10.16
C ASP A 80 12.17 8.57 9.06
N VAL A 81 12.59 7.31 9.03
CA VAL A 81 12.09 6.33 8.06
C VAL A 81 10.61 6.00 8.32
N PHE A 82 10.22 5.79 9.59
CA PHE A 82 8.82 5.54 9.93
C PHE A 82 7.91 6.74 9.60
N ASP A 83 8.38 7.97 9.81
CA ASP A 83 7.62 9.18 9.46
C ASP A 83 7.46 9.31 7.94
N GLN A 84 8.54 9.09 7.17
CA GLN A 84 8.49 9.10 5.71
C GLN A 84 7.52 8.06 5.14
N ILE A 85 7.55 6.83 5.65
CA ILE A 85 6.61 5.77 5.23
C ILE A 85 5.18 6.16 5.60
N THR A 86 4.97 6.77 6.77
CA THR A 86 3.63 7.20 7.24
C THR A 86 3.05 8.28 6.32
N TRP A 87 3.82 9.31 5.99
CA TRP A 87 3.40 10.35 5.05
C TRP A 87 3.20 9.81 3.64
N GLY A 88 4.05 8.88 3.19
CA GLY A 88 3.91 8.18 1.92
C GLY A 88 2.60 7.38 1.85
N ALA A 89 2.30 6.59 2.89
CA ALA A 89 1.06 5.83 2.98
C ALA A 89 -0.18 6.74 3.02
N LEU A 90 -0.13 7.85 3.77
CA LEU A 90 -1.22 8.82 3.85
C LEU A 90 -1.46 9.51 2.49
N ALA A 91 -0.41 9.83 1.75
CA ALA A 91 -0.50 10.34 0.38
C ALA A 91 -1.16 9.32 -0.57
N CYS A 92 -0.79 8.04 -0.49
CA CYS A 92 -1.43 6.98 -1.27
C CYS A 92 -2.93 6.85 -0.97
N VAL A 93 -3.33 6.88 0.31
CA VAL A 93 -4.74 6.86 0.71
C VAL A 93 -5.48 8.08 0.17
N ALA A 94 -4.89 9.27 0.28
CA ALA A 94 -5.47 10.49 -0.25
C ALA A 94 -5.70 10.40 -1.77
N LEU A 95 -4.75 9.84 -2.53
CA LEU A 95 -4.90 9.63 -3.97
C LEU A 95 -6.04 8.66 -4.29
N VAL A 96 -6.15 7.53 -3.58
CA VAL A 96 -7.25 6.57 -3.78
C VAL A 96 -8.61 7.22 -3.50
N LEU A 97 -8.72 8.00 -2.42
CA LEU A 97 -9.93 8.74 -2.09
C LEU A 97 -10.28 9.79 -3.14
N LEU A 98 -9.29 10.50 -3.69
CA LEU A 98 -9.50 11.47 -4.78
C LEU A 98 -10.00 10.79 -6.06
N ILE A 99 -9.42 9.65 -6.42
CA ILE A 99 -9.87 8.85 -7.58
C ILE A 99 -11.32 8.42 -7.39
N TRP A 100 -11.65 7.91 -6.21
CA TRP A 100 -13.02 7.46 -5.90
C TRP A 100 -14.02 8.63 -5.86
N LEU A 101 -13.64 9.76 -5.27
CA LEU A 101 -14.46 10.97 -5.25
C LEU A 101 -14.70 11.50 -6.66
N TYR A 102 -13.65 11.58 -7.48
CA TYR A 102 -13.77 11.99 -8.87
C TYR A 102 -14.68 11.06 -9.67
N GLN A 103 -14.54 9.74 -9.46
CA GLN A 103 -15.40 8.74 -10.07
C GLN A 103 -16.86 8.95 -9.64
N SER A 104 -17.13 9.10 -8.35
CA SER A 104 -18.47 9.34 -7.80
C SER A 104 -19.13 10.61 -8.34
N LEU A 105 -18.38 11.71 -8.41
CA LEU A 105 -18.85 12.98 -8.99
C LEU A 105 -19.12 12.86 -10.49
N LYS A 106 -18.25 12.19 -11.24
CA LYS A 106 -18.43 11.96 -12.67
C LYS A 106 -19.64 11.07 -12.97
N PHE A 107 -19.90 10.04 -12.16
CA PHE A 107 -21.07 9.18 -12.32
C PHE A 107 -22.37 9.89 -11.93
N ARG A 108 -22.37 10.77 -10.91
CA ARG A 108 -23.51 11.66 -10.61
C ARG A 108 -23.87 12.60 -11.77
N ASN A 109 -22.88 13.00 -12.58
CA ASN A 109 -23.06 13.92 -13.69
C ASN A 109 -23.38 13.24 -15.04
N ARG A 110 -23.56 11.91 -15.11
CA ARG A 110 -24.13 11.26 -16.30
C ARG A 110 -25.65 11.31 -16.18
N PRO A 111 -26.37 12.22 -16.86
CA PRO A 111 -27.83 12.12 -16.92
C PRO A 111 -28.19 10.76 -17.53
N LEU A 112 -29.25 10.17 -17.00
CA LEU A 112 -29.89 8.95 -17.49
C LEU A 112 -30.34 9.15 -18.94
N ALA A 113 -29.43 9.02 -19.90
CA ALA A 113 -29.75 8.94 -21.32
C ALA A 113 -30.08 7.49 -21.68
N VAL A 114 -31.11 6.95 -21.04
CA VAL A 114 -31.80 5.73 -21.46
C VAL A 114 -33.28 5.94 -21.18
N GLU A 115 -33.94 6.73 -22.01
CA GLU A 115 -35.36 6.50 -22.36
C GLU A 115 -35.71 7.31 -23.61
N SER A 116 -35.75 6.63 -24.76
CA SER A 116 -36.71 6.82 -25.87
C SER A 116 -36.43 5.77 -26.94
#